data_AF-A0A965INS5-F1
#
_entry.id   AF-A0A965INS5-F1
#
_cell.length_a   1.000
_cell.length_b   1.000
_cell.length_c   1.000
_cell.angle_alpha   90.00
_cell.angle_beta   90.00
_cell.angle_gamma   90.00
#
_symmetry.space_group_name_H-M   'P 1'
#
loop_
_entity.id
_entity.type
_entity.pdbx_description
1 polymer ?
#
loop_
_entity_poly.entity_id
_entity_poly.type
_entity_poly.pdbx_seq_one_letter_code
_entity_poly.pdbx_strand_id
1 'polypeptide(L)'
;MNNRFYQGFCLNTGNNASHFRSFEIITEREITDYEGGVIVESIKSAEEYYDDEEMIGEPFYAVYGSFKIGFVQSSSKILVTDNLEEAISIVEHLTGNKAQEYYYHE
;
A
#
# COMPACT_ATOMS: atom_id res chain seq x y z
N MET A 1 -18.34 -6.63 -4.08
CA MET A 1 -17.14 -6.82 -3.24
C MET A 1 -16.81 -5.46 -2.66
N ASN A 2 -16.57 -5.35 -1.34
CA ASN A 2 -16.40 -4.07 -0.63
C ASN A 2 -14.93 -3.62 -0.66
N ASN A 3 -14.35 -3.49 -1.86
CA ASN A 3 -13.12 -2.71 -1.99
C ASN A 3 -13.45 -1.23 -1.79
N ARG A 4 -12.56 -0.54 -1.10
CA ARG A 4 -12.65 0.88 -0.79
C ARG A 4 -11.27 1.50 -0.75
N PHE A 5 -11.20 2.82 -0.86
CA PHE A 5 -10.01 3.55 -0.48
C PHE A 5 -9.51 3.13 0.92
N TYR A 6 -8.24 2.79 1.02
CA TYR A 6 -7.60 2.37 2.27
C TYR A 6 -6.12 2.75 2.31
N GLN A 7 -5.69 3.28 3.46
CA GLN A 7 -4.29 3.52 3.77
C GLN A 7 -4.03 2.93 5.15
N GLY A 8 -3.06 2.01 5.23
CA GLY A 8 -2.79 1.26 6.44
C GLY A 8 -1.31 1.24 6.79
N PHE A 9 -1.01 1.25 8.08
CA PHE A 9 0.34 1.17 8.61
C PHE A 9 0.43 0.09 9.67
N CYS A 10 1.54 -0.66 9.68
CA CYS A 10 1.80 -1.63 10.72
C CYS A 10 3.27 -1.63 11.11
N LEU A 11 3.55 -1.46 12.41
CA LEU A 11 4.89 -1.60 12.94
C LEU A 11 5.26 -3.08 13.06
N ASN A 12 6.49 -3.42 12.69
CA ASN A 12 7.05 -4.75 12.89
C ASN A 12 7.79 -4.87 14.24
N THR A 13 7.25 -4.23 15.28
CA THR A 13 7.86 -4.17 16.62
C THR A 13 7.91 -5.57 17.24
N GLY A 14 9.04 -5.93 17.84
CA GLY A 14 9.25 -7.24 18.46
C GLY A 14 9.78 -8.32 17.50
N ASN A 15 9.68 -8.11 16.19
CA ASN A 15 10.24 -9.03 15.20
C ASN A 15 11.70 -8.67 14.87
N ASN A 16 12.62 -9.19 15.67
CA ASN A 16 14.06 -8.95 15.48
C ASN A 16 14.67 -9.74 14.30
N ALA A 17 14.04 -10.83 13.88
CA ALA A 17 14.51 -11.66 12.77
C ALA A 17 14.27 -11.00 11.40
N SER A 18 13.21 -10.21 11.26
CA SER A 18 12.92 -9.48 10.02
C SER A 18 13.82 -8.27 9.82
N HIS A 19 14.17 -7.97 8.57
CA HIS A 19 14.85 -6.74 8.18
C HIS A 19 13.92 -5.53 8.03
N PHE A 20 12.60 -5.76 8.00
CA PHE A 20 11.61 -4.70 7.91
C PHE A 20 11.30 -4.09 9.29
N ARG A 21 11.22 -2.77 9.32
CA ARG A 21 10.81 -1.95 10.47
C ARG A 21 9.30 -1.80 10.52
N SER A 22 8.66 -1.59 9.38
CA SER A 22 7.22 -1.36 9.26
C SER A 22 6.74 -1.77 7.87
N PHE A 23 5.42 -1.88 7.75
CA PHE A 23 4.72 -2.11 6.50
C PHE A 23 3.64 -1.04 6.29
N GLU A 24 3.42 -0.69 5.04
CA GLU A 24 2.38 0.22 4.58
C GLU A 24 1.51 -0.51 3.55
N ILE A 25 0.20 -0.30 3.64
CA ILE A 25 -0.81 -0.77 2.68
C ILE A 25 -1.37 0.48 2.03
N ILE A 26 -1.21 0.59 0.72
CA ILE A 26 -1.54 1.78 -0.04
C ILE A 26 -2.50 1.38 -1.17
N THR A 27 -3.58 2.13 -1.37
CA THR A 27 -4.38 2.03 -2.59
C THR A 27 -3.65 2.72 -3.74
N GLU A 28 -3.44 1.98 -4.83
CA GLU A 28 -2.81 2.47 -6.06
C GLU A 28 -3.75 2.28 -7.26
N ARG A 29 -3.54 3.06 -8.32
CA ARG A 29 -4.19 2.89 -9.61
C ARG A 29 -3.18 2.98 -10.74
N GLU A 30 -3.51 2.33 -11.86
CA GLU A 30 -2.83 2.55 -13.13
C GLU A 30 -3.52 3.70 -13.86
N ILE A 31 -2.73 4.63 -14.39
CA ILE A 31 -3.22 5.72 -15.25
C ILE A 31 -2.41 5.76 -16.55
N THR A 32 -3.02 6.31 -17.60
CA THR A 32 -2.34 6.52 -18.89
C THR A 32 -1.51 7.80 -18.81
N ASP A 33 -0.23 7.75 -19.20
CA ASP A 33 0.59 8.96 -19.32
C ASP A 33 0.33 9.71 -20.65
N TYR A 34 0.86 10.93 -20.76
CA TYR A 34 0.70 11.78 -21.96
C TYR A 34 1.32 11.19 -23.24
N GLU A 35 2.21 10.20 -23.15
CA GLU A 35 2.81 9.49 -24.27
C GLU A 35 2.09 8.16 -24.59
N GLY A 36 1.01 7.84 -23.87
CA GLY A 36 0.24 6.60 -24.00
C GLY A 36 0.85 5.40 -23.27
N GLY A 37 1.83 5.63 -22.39
CA GLY A 37 2.38 4.66 -21.46
C GLY A 37 1.49 4.48 -20.22
N VAL A 38 1.88 3.56 -19.33
CA VAL A 38 1.16 3.27 -18.08
C VAL A 38 2.07 3.60 -16.91
N ILE A 39 1.55 4.40 -15.99
CA ILE A 39 2.20 4.68 -14.70
C ILE A 39 1.30 4.23 -13.55
N VAL A 40 1.93 3.83 -12.44
CA VAL A 40 1.24 3.48 -11.20
C VAL A 40 1.38 4.66 -10.25
N GLU A 41 0.25 5.12 -9.71
CA GLU A 41 0.23 6.16 -8.70
C GLU A 41 -0.55 5.76 -7.45
N SER A 42 -0.13 6.32 -6.32
CA SER A 42 -0.82 6.14 -5.04
C SER A 42 -1.99 7.12 -4.95
N ILE A 43 -3.17 6.60 -4.64
CA ILE A 43 -4.37 7.39 -4.36
C ILE A 43 -4.24 7.93 -2.94
N LYS A 44 -4.39 9.24 -2.76
CA LYS A 44 -4.15 9.93 -1.48
C LYS A 44 -5.44 10.24 -0.72
N SER A 45 -6.58 10.26 -1.40
CA SER A 45 -7.87 10.60 -0.81
C SER A 45 -8.99 9.73 -1.34
N ALA A 46 -10.11 9.72 -0.62
CA ALA A 46 -11.33 9.08 -1.12
C ALA A 46 -11.90 9.80 -2.35
N GLU A 47 -11.67 11.11 -2.49
CA GLU A 47 -12.07 11.86 -3.68
C GLU A 47 -11.31 11.38 -4.91
N GLU A 48 -9.98 11.28 -4.83
CA GLU A 48 -9.15 10.72 -5.90
C GLU A 48 -9.51 9.26 -6.23
N TYR A 49 -9.97 8.48 -5.24
CA TYR A 49 -10.40 7.09 -5.45
C TYR A 49 -11.64 6.98 -6.33
N TYR A 50 -12.55 7.96 -6.25
CA TYR A 50 -13.79 7.97 -7.05
C TYR A 50 -13.65 8.82 -8.33
N ASP A 51 -12.47 9.40 -8.56
CA ASP A 51 -12.15 10.11 -9.78
C ASP A 51 -11.60 9.11 -10.82
N ASP A 52 -12.40 8.81 -11.84
CA ASP A 52 -12.10 7.77 -12.83
C ASP A 52 -11.42 8.33 -14.10
N GLU A 53 -11.14 9.64 -14.17
CA GLU A 53 -10.48 10.22 -15.34
C GLU A 53 -9.08 9.59 -15.52
N GLU A 54 -8.80 9.08 -16.73
CA GLU A 54 -7.52 8.50 -17.15
C GLU A 54 -7.11 7.17 -16.48
N MET A 55 -7.95 6.60 -15.60
CA MET A 55 -7.69 5.33 -14.94
C MET A 55 -7.79 4.13 -15.89
N ILE A 56 -6.82 3.21 -15.76
CA ILE A 56 -6.79 1.93 -16.46
C ILE A 56 -7.14 0.83 -15.45
N GLY A 57 -8.33 0.25 -15.59
CA GLY A 57 -8.79 -0.82 -14.70
C GLY A 57 -9.25 -0.30 -13.33
N GLU A 58 -9.30 -1.20 -12.35
CA GLU A 58 -9.74 -0.88 -10.98
C GLU A 58 -8.54 -0.59 -10.07
N PRO A 59 -8.69 0.25 -9.03
CA PRO A 59 -7.67 0.41 -8.01
C PRO A 59 -7.35 -0.90 -7.28
N PHE A 60 -6.09 -1.04 -6.87
CA PHE A 60 -5.57 -2.20 -6.16
C PHE A 60 -4.81 -1.81 -4.90
N TYR A 61 -4.43 -2.79 -4.09
CA TYR A 61 -3.68 -2.60 -2.85
C TYR A 61 -2.24 -3.07 -3.01
N ALA A 62 -1.30 -2.17 -2.74
CA ALA A 62 0.12 -2.49 -2.69
C ALA A 62 0.61 -2.50 -1.24
N VAL A 63 1.39 -3.53 -0.88
CA VAL A 63 2.06 -3.62 0.41
C VAL A 63 3.53 -3.24 0.23
N TYR A 64 3.97 -2.23 0.95
CA TYR A 64 5.36 -1.80 1.00
C TYR A 64 5.98 -2.13 2.36
N GLY A 65 7.20 -2.65 2.37
CA GLY A 65 7.99 -2.87 3.58
C GLY A 65 9.11 -1.86 3.68
N SER A 66 9.16 -1.10 4.77
CA SER A 66 10.25 -0.16 5.06
C SER A 66 11.34 -0.85 5.86
N PHE A 67 12.60 -0.75 5.41
CA PHE A 67 13.72 -1.44 6.06
C PHE A 67 14.14 -0.76 7.37
N LYS A 68 14.79 -1.54 8.25
CA LYS A 68 15.50 -1.01 9.41
C LYS A 68 16.69 -0.13 8.95
N ILE A 69 17.23 0.67 9.87
CA ILE A 69 18.41 1.53 9.57
C ILE A 69 19.60 0.64 9.19
N GLY A 70 20.38 1.09 8.19
CA GLY A 70 21.60 0.41 7.73
C GLY A 70 21.46 -0.33 6.39
N PHE A 71 20.27 -0.32 5.78
CA PHE A 71 20.04 -0.84 4.44
C PHE A 71 20.19 0.26 3.38
N VAL A 72 20.66 -0.11 2.18
CA VAL A 72 20.84 0.82 1.05
C VAL A 72 19.50 1.33 0.51
N GLN A 73 18.47 0.48 0.55
CA GLN A 73 17.11 0.81 0.14
C GLN A 73 16.28 1.21 1.36
N SER A 74 15.42 2.21 1.20
CA SER A 74 14.51 2.67 2.25
C SER A 74 13.27 1.76 2.40
N SER A 75 12.74 1.29 1.27
CA SER A 75 11.56 0.42 1.23
C SER A 75 11.57 -0.51 0.00
N SER A 76 10.68 -1.50 0.01
CA SER A 76 10.46 -2.40 -1.12
C SER A 76 8.98 -2.76 -1.25
N LYS A 77 8.47 -2.91 -2.47
CA LYS A 77 7.13 -3.44 -2.74
C LYS A 77 7.16 -4.95 -2.53
N ILE A 78 6.27 -5.44 -1.67
CA ILE A 78 6.22 -6.84 -1.22
C ILE A 78 5.12 -7.61 -1.95
N LEU A 79 3.96 -6.99 -2.14
CA LEU A 79 2.75 -7.61 -2.70
C LEU A 79 1.91 -6.56 -3.43
N VAL A 80 1.18 -7.01 -4.44
CA VAL A 80 0.02 -6.34 -5.02
C VAL A 80 -1.16 -7.31 -4.99
N THR A 81 -2.34 -6.85 -4.59
CA THR A 81 -3.58 -7.63 -4.61
C THR A 81 -4.78 -6.71 -4.80
N ASP A 82 -5.82 -7.23 -5.45
CA ASP A 82 -7.11 -6.55 -5.59
C ASP A 82 -7.99 -6.75 -4.35
N ASN A 83 -7.52 -7.45 -3.31
CA ASN A 83 -8.29 -7.76 -2.10
C ASN A 83 -7.71 -7.09 -0.86
N LEU A 84 -8.46 -6.13 -0.29
CA LEU A 84 -8.06 -5.41 0.91
C LEU A 84 -7.83 -6.33 2.12
N GLU A 85 -8.72 -7.30 2.33
CA GLU A 85 -8.63 -8.22 3.47
C GLU A 85 -7.36 -9.08 3.37
N GLU A 86 -6.97 -9.45 2.15
CA GLU A 86 -5.72 -10.18 1.91
C GLU A 86 -4.49 -9.31 2.23
N ALA A 87 -4.46 -8.07 1.74
CA ALA A 87 -3.37 -7.14 2.03
C ALA A 87 -3.18 -6.91 3.54
N ILE A 88 -4.29 -6.66 4.26
CA ILE A 88 -4.28 -6.53 5.73
C ILE A 88 -3.81 -7.83 6.37
N SER A 89 -4.40 -8.97 6.00
CA SER A 89 -4.09 -10.27 6.60
C SER A 89 -2.61 -10.62 6.46
N ILE A 90 -2.01 -10.38 5.30
CA ILE A 90 -0.59 -10.67 5.07
C ILE A 90 0.29 -9.81 5.97
N VAL A 91 0.03 -8.50 6.06
CA VAL A 91 0.80 -7.61 6.95
C VAL A 91 0.68 -8.03 8.41
N GLU A 92 -0.53 -8.37 8.87
CA GLU A 92 -0.73 -8.82 10.24
C GLU A 92 -0.04 -10.16 10.52
N HIS A 93 -0.02 -11.09 9.57
CA HIS A 93 0.71 -12.35 9.71
C HIS A 93 2.23 -12.17 9.69
N LEU A 94 2.76 -11.27 8.87
CA LEU A 94 4.20 -10.99 8.79
C LEU A 94 4.74 -10.33 10.06
N THR A 95 3.92 -9.49 10.69
CA THR A 95 4.32 -8.69 11.86
C THR A 95 3.91 -9.31 13.19
N GLY A 96 2.83 -10.10 13.21
CA GLY A 96 2.13 -10.49 14.43
C GLY A 96 1.35 -9.35 15.09
N ASN A 97 1.24 -8.19 14.46
CA ASN A 97 0.60 -6.98 14.98
C ASN A 97 -0.63 -6.60 14.14
N LYS A 98 -1.51 -5.78 14.70
CA LYS A 98 -2.67 -5.25 13.97
C LYS A 98 -2.30 -4.09 13.06
N ALA A 99 -2.82 -4.10 11.83
CA ALA A 99 -2.68 -2.96 10.93
C ALA A 99 -3.60 -1.82 11.40
N GLN A 100 -3.11 -0.58 11.32
CA GLN A 100 -3.86 0.61 11.69
C GLN A 100 -4.15 1.41 10.43
N GLU A 101 -5.43 1.68 10.20
CA GLU A 101 -5.85 2.61 9.15
C GLU A 101 -5.49 4.05 9.55
N TYR A 102 -5.02 4.82 8.58
CA TYR A 102 -4.76 6.25 8.76
C TYR A 102 -5.29 7.05 7.57
N TYR A 103 -5.48 8.33 7.79
CA TYR A 103 -5.90 9.29 6.76
C TYR A 103 -4.88 10.42 6.73
N TYR A 104 -4.39 10.77 5.54
CA TYR A 104 -3.63 12.00 5.40
C TYR A 104 -4.60 13.17 5.63
N HIS A 105 -4.37 13.93 6.69
CA HIS A 105 -4.92 15.27 6.81
C HIS A 105 -3.90 16.21 6.18
N GLU A 106 -4.24 16.80 5.04
CA GLU A 106 -3.48 17.89 4.42
C GLU A 106 -3.39 19.11 5.35
#